data_AF-A0A7W1P7M6-F1
#
_entry.id   AF-A0A7W1P7M6-F1
#
_cell.length_a   1.000
_cell.length_b   1.000
_cell.length_c   1.000
_cell.angle_alpha   90.00
_cell.angle_beta   90.00
_cell.angle_gamma   90.00
#
_symmetry.space_group_name_H-M   'P 1'
#
loop_
_entity.id
_entity.type
_entity.pdbx_description
1 polymer ?
#
loop_
_entity_poly.entity_id
_entity_poly.type
_entity_poly.pdbx_seq_one_letter_code
_entity_poly.pdbx_strand_id
1 'polypeptide(L)'
;GTRHVVELEERDGAWELRPVGRREGQLQLWRAYSREEIPPLFGMEFSTAIWNVGYVKRNGHMFLLTTLDKAGHGSEFQYKDHFLSPTEFAWQSQNRTSQASADGQDIRKHAGREIPVHLFVRSQKKLPGGGSAPFVYCGDVDFIDWHGDKPITVRWRLREPVPERLWGELRVPR
;
A
#
# COMPACT_ATOMS: atom_id res chain seq x y z
N GLY A 1 15.51 22.66 -9.30
CA GLY A 1 16.37 22.00 -10.31
C GLY A 1 16.60 20.58 -9.87
N THR A 2 16.27 19.60 -10.71
CA THR A 2 16.44 18.19 -10.39
C THR A 2 17.90 17.81 -10.60
N ARG A 3 18.56 17.33 -9.54
CA ARG A 3 19.95 16.87 -9.60
C ARG A 3 19.96 15.44 -10.12
N HIS A 4 20.39 15.24 -11.35
CA HIS A 4 20.58 13.91 -11.94
C HIS A 4 22.01 13.44 -11.66
N VAL A 5 22.16 12.19 -11.24
CA VAL A 5 23.45 11.51 -11.08
C VAL A 5 23.58 10.50 -12.22
N VAL A 6 24.70 10.53 -12.92
CA VAL A 6 25.01 9.68 -14.07
C VAL A 6 26.25 8.84 -13.77
N GLU A 7 26.28 7.61 -14.27
CA GLU A 7 27.47 6.77 -14.27
C GLU A 7 28.06 6.80 -15.69
N LEU A 8 29.38 6.90 -15.76
CA LEU A 8 30.14 6.79 -16.99
C LEU A 8 30.60 5.34 -17.15
N GLU A 9 30.06 4.66 -18.16
CA GLU A 9 30.52 3.34 -18.59
C GLU A 9 31.23 3.50 -19.94
N GLU A 10 32.46 2.99 -20.06
CA GLU A 10 33.20 2.96 -21.31
C GLU A 10 32.87 1.65 -22.05
N ARG A 11 32.31 1.76 -23.26
CA ARG A 11 32.10 0.62 -24.16
C ARG A 11 32.60 0.95 -25.56
N ASP A 12 33.41 0.05 -26.11
CA ASP A 12 33.95 0.13 -27.47
C ASP A 12 34.58 1.49 -27.83
N GLY A 13 35.28 2.10 -26.86
CA GLY A 13 35.95 3.39 -27.04
C GLY A 13 35.02 4.61 -27.05
N ALA A 14 33.74 4.44 -26.71
CA ALA A 14 32.78 5.52 -26.50
C ALA A 14 32.35 5.60 -25.02
N TRP A 15 32.28 6.83 -24.51
CA TRP A 15 31.75 7.12 -23.18
C TRP A 15 30.24 7.26 -23.28
N GLU A 16 29.50 6.27 -22.76
CA GLU A 16 28.05 6.37 -22.63
C GLU A 16 27.69 6.94 -21.25
N LEU A 17 26.95 8.06 -21.27
CA LEU A 17 26.26 8.54 -20.07
C LEU A 17 25.03 7.68 -19.87
N ARG A 18 25.09 6.76 -18.91
CA ARG A 18 23.91 6.05 -18.47
C ARG A 18 23.31 6.81 -17.29
N PRO A 19 21.98 7.05 -17.30
CA PRO A 19 21.31 7.41 -16.07
C PRO A 19 21.70 6.33 -15.06
N VAL A 20 22.22 6.72 -13.89
CA VAL A 20 22.20 5.78 -12.77
C VAL A 20 20.72 5.56 -12.54
N GLY A 21 20.18 4.44 -13.05
CA GLY A 21 18.92 3.93 -12.57
C GLY A 21 19.09 3.88 -11.07
N ARG A 22 18.44 4.80 -10.35
CA ARG A 22 18.41 4.87 -8.89
C ARG A 22 18.16 3.45 -8.43
N ARG A 23 19.20 2.73 -7.96
CA ARG A 23 19.20 1.26 -7.80
C ARG A 23 17.78 0.71 -7.76
N GLU A 24 17.26 0.24 -8.90
CA GLU A 24 16.08 -0.60 -8.91
C GLU A 24 16.38 -1.78 -7.99
N GLY A 25 15.47 -2.16 -7.10
CA GLY A 25 15.84 -3.18 -6.15
C GLY A 25 14.77 -3.65 -5.20
N GLN A 26 13.58 -3.92 -5.75
CA GLN A 26 12.50 -4.69 -5.14
C GLN A 26 11.80 -4.02 -3.94
N LEU A 27 10.47 -4.13 -3.96
CA LEU A 27 9.62 -3.81 -2.84
C LEU A 27 9.94 -4.76 -1.67
N GLN A 28 10.25 -4.21 -0.49
CA GLN A 28 10.70 -4.98 0.67
C GLN A 28 9.65 -4.96 1.78
N LEU A 29 9.36 -6.14 2.31
CA LEU A 29 8.49 -6.28 3.48
C LEU A 29 8.99 -5.43 4.64
N TRP A 30 8.05 -4.83 5.35
CA TRP A 30 8.27 -4.09 6.59
C TRP A 30 9.08 -2.80 6.43
N ARG A 31 9.34 -2.37 5.19
CA ARG A 31 10.00 -1.10 4.89
C ARG A 31 8.97 0.00 4.67
N ALA A 32 9.31 1.21 5.11
CA ALA A 32 8.51 2.40 4.92
C ALA A 32 8.82 3.06 3.54
N TYR A 33 7.76 3.48 2.85
CA TYR A 33 7.80 4.16 1.56
C TYR A 33 6.90 5.39 1.60
N SER A 34 7.37 6.52 1.06
CA SER A 34 6.48 7.64 0.79
C SER A 34 5.46 7.25 -0.29
N ARG A 35 4.34 7.95 -0.36
CA ARG A 35 3.33 7.67 -1.39
C ARG A 35 3.88 7.90 -2.81
N GLU A 36 4.77 8.86 -2.96
CA GLU A 36 5.44 9.22 -4.20
C GLU A 36 6.46 8.14 -4.62
N GLU A 37 6.99 7.37 -3.66
CA GLU A 37 7.92 6.27 -3.92
C GLU A 37 7.22 4.98 -4.36
N ILE A 38 5.95 4.78 -4.04
CA ILE A 38 5.23 3.54 -4.33
C ILE A 38 5.10 3.26 -5.84
N PRO A 39 4.58 4.17 -6.69
CA PRO A 39 4.33 3.86 -8.11
C PRO A 39 5.59 3.48 -8.89
N PRO A 40 6.74 4.18 -8.72
CA PRO A 40 7.98 3.81 -9.39
C PRO A 40 8.46 2.39 -9.11
N LEU A 41 8.14 1.80 -7.95
CA LEU A 41 8.48 0.40 -7.64
C LEU A 41 7.75 -0.62 -8.54
N PHE A 42 6.71 -0.17 -9.25
CA PHE A 42 5.90 -0.96 -10.16
C PHE A 42 5.97 -0.42 -11.60
N GLY A 43 7.01 0.35 -11.94
CA GLY A 43 7.18 0.94 -13.27
C GLY A 43 6.14 2.00 -13.63
N MET A 44 5.54 2.66 -12.63
CA MET A 44 4.55 3.73 -12.83
C MET A 44 5.09 5.09 -12.38
N GLU A 45 4.62 6.16 -13.00
CA GLU A 45 4.87 7.51 -12.52
C GLU A 45 3.88 7.90 -11.41
N PHE A 46 4.35 8.73 -10.47
CA PHE A 46 3.47 9.29 -9.45
C PHE A 46 2.55 10.35 -10.04
N SER A 47 1.27 10.25 -9.69
CA SER A 47 0.23 11.22 -10.04
C SER A 47 -0.68 11.46 -8.85
N THR A 48 -0.75 12.70 -8.38
CA THR A 48 -1.61 13.10 -7.26
C THR A 48 -3.08 12.73 -7.50
N ALA A 49 -3.57 12.87 -8.73
CA ALA A 49 -4.95 12.56 -9.09
C ALA A 49 -5.30 11.06 -8.93
N ILE A 50 -4.31 10.18 -9.11
CA ILE A 50 -4.49 8.73 -9.05
C ILE A 50 -4.17 8.19 -7.65
N TRP A 51 -3.11 8.69 -7.02
CA TRP A 51 -2.52 8.07 -5.84
C TRP A 51 -2.93 8.70 -4.51
N ASN A 52 -3.60 9.86 -4.53
CA ASN A 52 -4.11 10.50 -3.30
C ASN A 52 -5.45 9.91 -2.82
N VAL A 53 -5.60 8.59 -2.91
CA VAL A 53 -6.75 7.81 -2.45
C VAL A 53 -6.28 6.56 -1.69
N GLY A 54 -7.20 5.90 -0.98
CA GLY A 54 -6.88 4.70 -0.18
C GLY A 54 -6.88 3.37 -0.96
N TYR A 55 -7.39 3.36 -2.18
CA TYR A 55 -7.43 2.18 -3.05
C TYR A 55 -7.11 2.59 -4.48
N VAL A 56 -6.15 1.90 -5.10
CA VAL A 56 -5.75 2.10 -6.49
C VAL A 56 -5.74 0.74 -7.19
N LYS A 57 -6.29 0.69 -8.40
CA LYS A 57 -6.16 -0.45 -9.31
C LYS A 57 -5.51 0.02 -10.60
N ARG A 58 -4.32 -0.48 -10.92
CA ARG A 58 -3.50 -0.02 -12.06
C ARG A 58 -2.48 -1.09 -12.45
N ASN A 59 -2.17 -1.21 -13.74
CA ASN A 59 -1.16 -2.12 -14.29
C ASN A 59 -1.30 -3.58 -13.82
N GLY A 60 -2.52 -4.07 -13.58
CA GLY A 60 -2.73 -5.44 -13.09
C GLY A 60 -2.51 -5.64 -11.60
N HIS A 61 -2.35 -4.56 -10.82
CA HIS A 61 -2.20 -4.59 -9.36
C HIS A 61 -3.34 -3.86 -8.65
N MET A 62 -3.61 -4.27 -7.41
CA MET A 62 -4.42 -3.52 -6.45
C MET A 62 -3.54 -3.05 -5.29
N PHE A 63 -3.73 -1.80 -4.85
CA PHE A 63 -2.97 -1.17 -3.78
C PHE A 63 -3.93 -0.68 -2.69
N LEU A 64 -3.71 -1.15 -1.46
CA LEU A 64 -4.44 -0.71 -0.27
C LEU A 64 -3.55 0.26 0.52
N LEU A 65 -3.85 1.55 0.43
CA LEU A 65 -3.10 2.64 1.09
C LEU A 65 -3.86 3.09 2.34
N THR A 66 -3.54 2.46 3.46
CA THR A 66 -4.35 2.51 4.67
C THR A 66 -3.73 3.38 5.77
N THR A 67 -4.55 4.20 6.41
CA THR A 67 -4.16 4.95 7.62
C THR A 67 -5.01 4.48 8.78
N LEU A 68 -4.38 3.94 9.83
CA LEU A 68 -5.06 3.41 11.02
C LEU A 68 -5.74 4.52 11.83
N ASP A 69 -5.22 5.75 11.72
CA ASP A 69 -5.82 6.93 12.31
C ASP A 69 -6.98 7.47 11.46
N LYS A 70 -8.16 6.90 11.70
CA LYS A 70 -9.46 7.50 11.42
C LYS A 70 -10.19 7.82 12.73
N ALA A 71 -9.49 8.27 13.77
CA ALA A 71 -10.13 8.76 14.99
C ALA A 71 -10.60 10.22 14.79
N GLY A 72 -11.76 10.37 14.13
CA GLY A 72 -12.57 11.57 14.28
C GLY A 72 -13.27 11.52 15.65
N HIS A 73 -13.28 12.65 16.36
CA HIS A 73 -13.79 12.79 17.72
C HIS A 73 -15.20 12.18 17.90
N GLY A 74 -15.30 11.18 18.78
CA GLY A 74 -16.56 10.52 19.13
C GLY A 74 -16.32 9.07 19.53
N SER A 75 -16.40 8.80 20.84
CA SER A 75 -16.45 7.45 21.40
C SER A 75 -17.47 6.58 20.65
N GLU A 76 -17.07 5.35 20.30
CA GLU A 76 -17.83 4.23 19.68
C GLU A 76 -17.76 4.01 18.14
N PHE A 77 -17.11 4.85 17.35
CA PHE A 77 -16.89 4.52 15.93
C PHE A 77 -15.59 3.72 15.73
N GLN A 78 -15.75 2.40 15.65
CA GLN A 78 -14.74 1.38 15.37
C GLN A 78 -13.68 1.82 14.34
N TYR A 79 -12.42 1.45 14.57
CA TYR A 79 -11.35 1.57 13.59
C TYR A 79 -11.75 0.78 12.33
N LYS A 80 -12.14 1.49 11.26
CA LYS A 80 -12.58 0.85 10.01
C LYS A 80 -11.50 -0.01 9.38
N ASP A 81 -10.26 0.45 9.49
CA ASP A 81 -9.09 -0.28 9.01
C ASP A 81 -8.16 -0.57 10.20
N HIS A 82 -7.90 -1.84 10.48
CA HIS A 82 -7.08 -2.27 11.61
C HIS A 82 -6.56 -3.70 11.44
N PHE A 83 -5.47 -4.01 12.13
CA PHE A 83 -5.02 -5.40 12.27
C PHE A 83 -5.95 -6.14 13.25
N LEU A 84 -6.46 -7.29 12.82
CA LEU A 84 -7.23 -8.22 13.65
C LEU A 84 -6.29 -9.16 14.43
N SER A 85 -5.15 -9.48 13.83
CA SER A 85 -4.07 -10.28 14.40
C SER A 85 -2.77 -9.98 13.63
N PRO A 86 -1.63 -10.58 13.99
CA PRO A 86 -0.40 -10.45 13.20
C PRO A 86 -0.53 -10.96 11.76
N THR A 87 -1.54 -11.78 11.44
CA THR A 87 -1.75 -12.39 10.11
C THR A 87 -3.03 -11.93 9.42
N GLU A 88 -3.85 -11.09 10.05
CA GLU A 88 -5.15 -10.68 9.51
C GLU A 88 -5.38 -9.17 9.62
N PHE A 89 -5.93 -8.59 8.55
CA PHE A 89 -6.20 -7.16 8.45
C PHE A 89 -7.64 -6.92 7.98
N ALA A 90 -8.36 -6.06 8.71
CA ALA A 90 -9.66 -5.54 8.29
C ALA A 90 -9.45 -4.24 7.49
N TRP A 91 -10.06 -4.16 6.30
CA TRP A 91 -10.02 -2.99 5.43
C TRP A 91 -11.43 -2.65 4.93
N GLN A 92 -11.81 -1.37 5.00
CA GLN A 92 -13.08 -0.88 4.48
C GLN A 92 -12.90 -0.14 3.15
N SER A 93 -13.72 -0.49 2.17
CA SER A 93 -13.71 0.14 0.86
C SER A 93 -14.25 1.57 0.87
N GLN A 94 -14.14 2.24 -0.27
CA GLN A 94 -14.90 3.47 -0.53
C GLN A 94 -16.40 3.15 -0.59
N ASN A 95 -17.25 4.11 -0.21
CA ASN A 95 -18.71 3.95 -0.12
C ASN A 95 -19.39 3.46 -1.42
N ARG A 96 -18.76 3.68 -2.58
CA ARG A 96 -19.30 3.25 -3.89
C ARG A 96 -19.05 1.78 -4.23
N THR A 97 -18.08 1.14 -3.59
CA THR A 97 -17.65 -0.22 -3.92
C THR A 97 -18.56 -1.22 -3.24
N SER A 98 -19.46 -1.83 -4.03
CA SER A 98 -20.32 -2.94 -3.61
C SER A 98 -19.70 -4.30 -3.90
N GLN A 99 -20.21 -5.36 -3.26
CA GLN A 99 -19.84 -6.75 -3.55
C GLN A 99 -20.08 -7.11 -5.03
N ALA A 100 -21.15 -6.54 -5.62
CA ALA A 100 -21.51 -6.77 -7.02
C ALA A 100 -20.77 -5.86 -8.02
N SER A 101 -20.07 -4.81 -7.55
CA SER A 101 -19.31 -3.91 -8.42
C SER A 101 -18.11 -4.61 -9.06
N ALA A 102 -17.58 -4.04 -10.15
CA ALA A 102 -16.37 -4.56 -10.81
C ALA A 102 -15.19 -4.68 -9.81
N ASP A 103 -14.92 -3.61 -9.06
CA ASP A 103 -13.88 -3.61 -8.02
C ASP A 103 -14.14 -4.66 -6.93
N GLY A 104 -15.40 -4.82 -6.48
CA GLY A 104 -15.76 -5.88 -5.53
C GLY A 104 -15.47 -7.28 -6.09
N GLN A 105 -15.88 -7.54 -7.33
CA GLN A 105 -15.60 -8.83 -7.97
C GLN A 105 -14.11 -9.08 -8.18
N ASP A 106 -13.33 -8.04 -8.51
CA ASP A 106 -11.88 -8.12 -8.59
C ASP A 106 -11.26 -8.47 -7.24
N ILE A 107 -11.66 -7.78 -6.17
CA ILE A 107 -11.21 -8.04 -4.79
C ILE A 107 -11.44 -9.51 -4.42
N ARG A 108 -12.66 -10.02 -4.61
CA ARG A 108 -13.00 -11.41 -4.23
C ARG A 108 -12.28 -12.45 -5.08
N LYS A 109 -12.05 -12.17 -6.36
CA LYS A 109 -11.51 -13.14 -7.34
C LYS A 109 -10.03 -12.88 -7.66
N HIS A 110 -9.35 -12.04 -6.89
CA HIS A 110 -8.01 -11.54 -7.21
C HIS A 110 -7.01 -12.67 -7.45
N ALA A 111 -7.03 -13.71 -6.60
CA ALA A 111 -6.14 -14.88 -6.73
C ALA A 111 -6.37 -15.64 -8.05
N GLY A 112 -7.63 -15.93 -8.39
CA GLY A 112 -7.97 -16.62 -9.65
C GLY A 112 -7.82 -15.75 -10.90
N ARG A 113 -7.62 -14.43 -10.73
CA ARG A 113 -7.34 -13.47 -11.81
C ARG A 113 -5.87 -13.07 -11.86
N GLU A 114 -5.04 -13.65 -11.00
CA GLU A 114 -3.61 -13.31 -10.88
C GLU A 114 -3.38 -11.81 -10.66
N ILE A 115 -4.25 -11.16 -9.86
CA ILE A 115 -4.13 -9.76 -9.48
C ILE A 115 -3.55 -9.68 -8.06
N PRO A 116 -2.27 -9.28 -7.89
CA PRO A 116 -1.69 -9.06 -6.58
C PRO A 116 -2.38 -7.90 -5.85
N VAL A 117 -2.59 -8.06 -4.54
CA VAL A 117 -3.16 -7.03 -3.67
C VAL A 117 -2.10 -6.65 -2.64
N HIS A 118 -1.54 -5.44 -2.79
CA HIS A 118 -0.45 -4.94 -1.95
C HIS A 118 -0.99 -4.09 -0.79
N LEU A 119 -0.62 -4.44 0.44
CA LEU A 119 -1.02 -3.71 1.64
C LEU A 119 0.08 -2.74 2.09
N PHE A 120 -0.28 -1.47 2.22
CA PHE A 120 0.57 -0.39 2.71
C PHE A 120 -0.14 0.31 3.87
N VAL A 121 0.45 0.28 5.06
CA VAL A 121 -0.19 0.78 6.28
C VAL A 121 0.66 1.87 6.93
N ARG A 122 0.00 2.91 7.45
CA ARG A 122 0.61 3.89 8.33
C ARG A 122 -0.27 4.17 9.54
N SER A 123 0.36 4.49 10.67
CA SER A 123 -0.36 4.80 11.89
C SER A 123 -1.08 6.14 11.82
N GLN A 124 -0.51 7.15 11.15
CA GLN A 124 -1.00 8.54 11.12
C GLN A 124 -0.77 9.19 9.75
N LYS A 125 -1.46 10.29 9.45
CA LYS A 125 -1.30 10.98 8.15
C LYS A 125 -0.05 11.84 8.04
N LYS A 126 0.36 12.46 9.14
CA LYS A 126 1.47 13.41 9.20
C LYS A 126 2.46 12.98 10.26
N LEU A 127 3.74 13.30 10.06
CA LEU A 127 4.75 13.14 11.11
C LEU A 127 4.64 14.30 12.11
N PRO A 128 5.12 14.13 13.37
CA PRO A 128 5.12 15.19 14.38
C PRO A 128 5.81 16.49 13.93
N GLY A 129 6.86 16.39 13.11
CA GLY A 129 7.59 17.54 12.55
C GLY A 129 7.00 18.12 11.26
N GLY A 130 5.80 17.69 10.84
CA GLY A 130 5.21 18.04 9.56
C GLY A 130 5.57 17.06 8.43
N GLY A 131 4.94 17.24 7.26
CA GLY A 131 5.09 16.32 6.13
C GLY A 131 4.19 15.07 6.23
N SER A 132 4.01 14.37 5.11
CA SER A 132 3.21 13.13 5.07
C SER A 132 3.99 11.98 5.68
N ALA A 133 3.36 11.24 6.58
CA ALA A 133 3.95 10.01 7.11
C ALA A 133 4.02 8.92 6.01
N PRO A 134 5.12 8.17 5.93
CA PRO A 134 5.27 7.08 4.97
C PRO A 134 4.36 5.89 5.33
N PHE A 135 4.20 4.96 4.40
CA PHE A 135 3.50 3.70 4.60
C PHE A 135 4.49 2.55 4.72
N VAL A 136 4.31 1.70 5.72
CA VAL A 136 5.00 0.41 5.83
C VAL A 136 4.36 -0.56 4.85
N TYR A 137 5.18 -1.20 4.00
CA TYR A 137 4.70 -2.29 3.15
C TYR A 137 4.53 -3.56 3.97
N CYS A 138 3.31 -4.10 4.00
CA CYS A 138 2.96 -5.29 4.78
C CYS A 138 2.91 -6.57 3.93
N GLY A 139 3.25 -6.48 2.65
CA GLY A 139 3.22 -7.61 1.73
C GLY A 139 1.95 -7.70 0.90
N ASP A 140 1.91 -8.79 0.13
CA ASP A 140 0.70 -9.22 -0.55
C ASP A 140 -0.28 -9.79 0.47
N VAL A 141 -1.57 -9.60 0.18
CA VAL A 141 -2.66 -10.14 0.98
C VAL A 141 -3.61 -10.99 0.14
N ASP A 142 -4.23 -11.97 0.80
CA ASP A 142 -5.19 -12.87 0.20
C ASP A 142 -6.58 -12.67 0.81
N PHE A 143 -7.61 -12.66 -0.04
CA PHE A 143 -8.99 -12.47 0.39
C PHE A 143 -9.45 -13.63 1.29
N ILE A 144 -10.01 -13.32 2.47
CA ILE A 144 -10.67 -14.31 3.34
C ILE A 144 -12.19 -14.24 3.15
N ASP A 145 -12.78 -13.13 3.57
CA ASP A 145 -14.22 -12.87 3.50
C ASP A 145 -14.51 -11.36 3.50
N TRP A 146 -15.78 -11.02 3.37
CA TRP A 146 -16.25 -9.64 3.51
C TRP A 146 -17.66 -9.58 4.12
N HIS A 147 -18.05 -8.40 4.58
CA HIS A 147 -19.44 -8.08 4.89
C HIS A 147 -19.75 -6.63 4.49
N GLY A 148 -21.01 -6.22 4.60
CA GLY A 148 -21.46 -4.91 4.11
C GLY A 148 -21.55 -4.88 2.58
N ASP A 149 -21.82 -3.70 2.02
CA ASP A 149 -21.94 -3.52 0.57
C ASP A 149 -21.50 -2.12 0.16
N LYS A 150 -22.13 -1.05 0.67
CA LYS A 150 -21.75 0.33 0.34
C LYS A 150 -21.39 1.11 1.61
N PRO A 151 -20.19 0.90 2.20
CA PRO A 151 -19.03 0.14 1.69
C PRO A 151 -19.01 -1.35 2.10
N ILE A 152 -18.14 -2.14 1.46
CA ILE A 152 -17.73 -3.46 1.95
C ILE A 152 -16.60 -3.33 2.98
N THR A 153 -16.56 -4.25 3.94
CA THR A 153 -15.45 -4.46 4.85
C THR A 153 -14.87 -5.83 4.57
N VAL A 154 -13.60 -5.88 4.19
CA VAL A 154 -12.89 -7.07 3.73
C VAL A 154 -11.90 -7.50 4.80
N ARG A 155 -11.86 -8.80 5.06
CA ARG A 155 -10.82 -9.43 5.86
C ARG A 155 -9.76 -10.02 4.95
N TRP A 156 -8.54 -9.56 5.15
CA TRP A 156 -7.37 -9.93 4.38
C TRP A 156 -6.44 -10.80 5.22
N ARG A 157 -5.93 -11.89 4.64
CA ARG A 157 -4.82 -12.67 5.19
C ARG A 157 -3.51 -12.07 4.71
N LEU A 158 -2.61 -11.75 5.63
CA LEU A 158 -1.22 -11.46 5.29
C LEU A 158 -0.48 -12.76 5.01
N ARG A 159 0.36 -12.78 3.98
CA ARG A 159 1.23 -13.92 3.67
C ARG A 159 2.38 -14.09 4.66
N GLU A 160 2.84 -12.97 5.23
CA GLU A 160 3.88 -12.94 6.25
C GLU A 160 3.35 -12.22 7.50
N PRO A 161 3.49 -12.80 8.71
CA PRO A 161 3.00 -12.17 9.92
C PRO A 161 3.73 -10.87 10.21
N VAL A 162 3.01 -9.87 10.74
CA VAL A 162 3.62 -8.63 11.20
C VAL A 162 4.64 -8.96 12.30
N PRO A 163 5.91 -8.57 12.14
CA PRO A 163 6.93 -8.85 13.15
C PRO A 163 6.66 -8.04 14.42
N GLU A 164 6.91 -8.63 15.59
CA GLU A 164 6.63 -8.04 16.90
C GLU A 164 7.17 -6.62 17.08
N ARG A 165 8.36 -6.34 16.52
CA ARG A 165 8.99 -5.00 16.54
C ARG A 165 8.08 -3.90 15.96
N LEU A 166 7.13 -4.25 15.10
CA LEU A 166 6.19 -3.32 14.46
C LEU A 166 4.81 -3.29 15.12
N TRP A 167 4.51 -4.15 16.11
CA TRP A 167 3.16 -4.25 16.67
C TRP A 167 2.71 -2.94 17.32
N GLY A 168 3.61 -2.26 18.04
CA GLY A 168 3.31 -0.95 18.64
C GLY A 168 3.04 0.13 17.60
N GLU A 169 3.84 0.18 16.53
CA GLU A 169 3.69 1.16 15.45
C GLU A 169 2.39 0.93 14.64
N LEU A 170 2.14 -0.33 14.28
CA LEU A 170 1.01 -0.74 13.44
C LEU A 170 -0.25 -1.09 14.24
N ARG A 171 -0.22 -0.91 15.57
CA ARG A 171 -1.35 -1.19 16.48
C ARG A 171 -1.89 -2.61 16.31
N VAL A 172 -0.98 -3.58 16.17
CA VAL A 172 -1.35 -5.01 16.10
C VAL A 172 -1.76 -5.47 17.50
N PRO A 173 -2.91 -6.15 17.65
CA PRO A 173 -3.31 -6.75 18.92
C PRO A 173 -2.27 -7.76 19.43
N ARG A 174 -2.09 -7.82 20.76
CA ARG A 174 -1.24 -8.80 21.42
C ARG A 174 -1.94 -10.13 21.60
#